data_AF-A0A1U8B8P6-F1
#
_entry.id   AF-A0A1U8B8P6-F1
#
_cell.length_a   1.000
_cell.length_b   1.000
_cell.length_c   1.000
_cell.angle_alpha   90.00
_cell.angle_beta   90.00
_cell.angle_gamma   90.00
#
_symmetry.space_group_name_H-M   'P 1'
#
loop_
_entity.id
_entity.type
_entity.pdbx_description
1 polymer ?
#
loop_
_entity_poly.entity_id
_entity_poly.type
_entity_poly.pdbx_seq_one_letter_code
_entity_poly.pdbx_strand_id
1 'polypeptide(L)'
;MMNNFDIFKILKSYMKLHMIHNMGLCKLVDAILFFFFLLIAVVAPLIDAQTCLPLHMFPDFLVDLKSWYAREYGDYLIVEKPGFFVGIVWLELLLQWPLSIANLYGIVAKKSWMKTTCLIYGVSTLSTMVAILGELMGSGKTSDKLLKMYFPFLGFTVLAILRGVVPQSNKASSDKLSRPMMDRKKRID
;
A
#
# COMPACT_ATOMS: atom_id res chain seq x y z
N MET A 1 10.30 16.44 46.84
CA MET A 1 10.49 17.29 45.66
C MET A 1 11.30 16.50 44.65
N MET A 2 10.74 16.17 43.49
CA MET A 2 11.40 15.33 42.48
C MET A 2 12.52 16.14 41.80
N ASN A 3 13.75 15.61 41.76
CA ASN A 3 14.87 16.36 41.19
C ASN A 3 14.86 16.28 39.64
N ASN A 4 15.60 17.18 38.98
CA ASN A 4 15.65 17.25 37.52
C ASN A 4 16.16 15.97 36.85
N PHE A 5 16.96 15.16 37.56
CA PHE A 5 17.50 13.89 37.05
C PHE A 5 16.45 12.78 37.00
N ASP A 6 15.55 12.73 37.99
CA ASP A 6 14.44 11.79 38.04
C ASP A 6 13.40 12.09 36.96
N ILE A 7 13.10 13.38 36.72
CA ILE A 7 12.24 13.82 35.61
C ILE A 7 12.82 13.37 34.26
N PHE A 8 14.13 13.55 34.04
CA PHE A 8 14.78 13.15 32.79
C PHE A 8 14.76 11.64 32.56
N LYS A 9 14.94 10.84 33.61
CA LYS A 9 14.82 9.37 33.54
C LYS A 9 13.40 8.92 33.20
N ILE A 10 12.39 9.54 33.82
CA ILE A 10 10.98 9.24 33.54
C ILE A 10 10.64 9.60 32.09
N LEU A 11 11.06 10.78 31.62
CA LEU A 11 10.84 11.22 30.24
C LEU A 11 11.50 10.26 29.22
N LYS A 12 12.74 9.85 29.49
CA LYS A 12 13.48 8.91 28.65
C LYS A 12 12.84 7.52 28.63
N SER A 13 12.32 7.06 29.77
CA SER A 13 11.59 5.80 29.89
C SER A 13 10.27 5.85 29.11
N TYR A 14 9.50 6.94 29.25
CA TYR A 14 8.25 7.18 28.53
C TYR A 14 8.47 7.23 27.00
N MET A 15 9.48 7.98 26.55
CA MET A 15 9.86 8.02 25.13
C MET A 15 10.28 6.65 24.59
N LYS A 16 11.03 5.87 25.39
CA LYS A 16 11.46 4.51 25.01
C LYS A 16 10.27 3.56 24.90
N LEU A 17 9.32 3.63 25.84
CA LEU A 17 8.11 2.81 25.83
C LEU A 17 7.21 3.17 24.63
N HIS A 18 7.02 4.46 24.36
CA HIS A 18 6.29 4.95 23.18
C HIS A 18 6.96 4.52 21.87
N MET A 19 8.29 4.55 21.79
CA MET A 19 9.04 4.05 20.64
C MET A 19 8.90 2.53 20.44
N ILE A 20 8.96 1.73 21.50
CA ILE A 20 8.82 0.27 21.42
C ILE A 20 7.42 -0.11 20.94
N HIS A 21 6.38 0.54 21.49
CA HIS A 21 5.00 0.33 21.07
C HIS A 21 4.81 0.67 19.58
N ASN A 22 5.29 1.84 19.14
CA ASN A 22 5.19 2.25 17.74
C ASN A 22 5.99 1.34 16.80
N MET A 23 7.12 0.78 17.27
CA MET A 23 7.93 -0.15 16.48
C MET A 23 7.26 -1.52 16.31
N GLY A 24 6.54 -2.01 17.33
CA GLY A 24 5.72 -3.22 17.23
C GLY A 24 4.56 -3.04 16.25
N LEU A 25 3.85 -1.93 16.36
CA LEU A 25 2.76 -1.58 15.46
C LEU A 25 3.22 -1.43 14.00
N CYS A 26 4.36 -0.77 13.75
CA CYS A 26 4.91 -0.64 12.40
C CYS A 26 5.23 -2.00 11.76
N LYS A 27 5.76 -2.95 12.54
CA LYS A 27 6.05 -4.30 12.03
C LYS A 27 4.77 -5.05 11.68
N LEU A 28 3.73 -4.92 12.50
CA LEU A 28 2.42 -5.52 12.23
C LEU A 28 1.80 -4.92 10.95
N VAL A 29 1.81 -3.60 10.82
CA VAL A 29 1.35 -2.91 9.62
C VAL A 29 2.15 -3.33 8.39
N ASP A 30 3.49 -3.39 8.48
CA ASP A 30 4.34 -3.85 7.38
C ASP A 30 4.01 -5.29 6.97
N ALA A 31 3.70 -6.18 7.92
CA ALA A 31 3.29 -7.56 7.62
C ALA A 31 1.91 -7.65 6.93
N ILE A 32 0.93 -6.87 7.40
CA ILE A 32 -0.40 -6.79 6.77
C ILE A 32 -0.27 -6.24 5.35
N LEU A 33 0.45 -5.12 5.18
CA LEU A 33 0.68 -4.51 3.87
C LEU A 33 1.41 -5.46 2.93
N PHE A 34 2.42 -6.19 3.42
CA PHE A 34 3.12 -7.20 2.62
C PHE A 34 2.16 -8.26 2.08
N PHE A 35 1.28 -8.80 2.94
CA PHE A 35 0.30 -9.79 2.51
C PHE A 35 -0.65 -9.24 1.44
N PHE A 36 -1.19 -8.05 1.62
CA PHE A 36 -2.07 -7.43 0.63
C PHE A 36 -1.36 -7.09 -0.68
N PHE A 37 -0.15 -6.51 -0.63
CA PHE A 37 0.60 -6.24 -1.85
C PHE A 37 0.96 -7.53 -2.60
N LEU A 38 1.23 -8.62 -1.89
CA LEU A 38 1.48 -9.93 -2.48
C LEU A 38 0.22 -10.45 -3.17
N LEU A 39 -0.93 -10.33 -2.50
CA LEU A 39 -2.22 -10.70 -3.07
C LEU A 39 -2.48 -9.91 -4.36
N ILE A 40 -2.33 -8.58 -4.33
CA ILE A 40 -2.54 -7.71 -5.51
C ILE A 40 -1.53 -8.03 -6.63
N ALA A 41 -0.27 -8.29 -6.29
CA ALA A 41 0.75 -8.62 -7.29
C ALA A 41 0.39 -9.87 -8.10
N VAL A 42 -0.38 -10.81 -7.51
CA VAL A 42 -0.85 -12.04 -8.15
C VAL A 42 -2.25 -11.87 -8.76
N VAL A 43 -3.19 -11.32 -8.01
CA VAL A 43 -4.61 -11.24 -8.39
C VAL A 43 -4.83 -10.24 -9.51
N ALA A 44 -4.20 -9.06 -9.47
CA ALA A 44 -4.41 -8.04 -10.51
C ALA A 44 -4.13 -8.56 -11.94
N PRO A 45 -2.97 -9.19 -12.23
CA PRO A 45 -2.71 -9.70 -13.56
C PRO A 45 -3.50 -10.98 -13.90
N LEU A 46 -3.95 -11.77 -12.91
CA LEU A 46 -4.61 -13.06 -13.17
C LEU A 46 -6.14 -12.96 -13.23
N ILE A 47 -6.74 -12.04 -12.47
CA ILE A 47 -8.19 -11.90 -12.30
C ILE A 47 -8.67 -10.54 -12.84
N ASP A 48 -8.08 -9.44 -12.39
CA ASP A 48 -8.56 -8.10 -12.74
C ASP A 48 -8.28 -7.79 -14.21
N ALA A 49 -7.12 -8.21 -14.73
CA ALA A 49 -6.77 -8.10 -16.14
C ALA A 49 -7.80 -8.73 -17.09
N GLN A 50 -8.55 -9.75 -16.67
CA GLN A 50 -9.64 -10.35 -17.48
C GLN A 50 -10.81 -9.37 -17.71
N THR A 51 -10.87 -8.25 -16.98
CA THR A 51 -11.85 -7.18 -17.23
C THR A 51 -11.50 -6.41 -18.50
N CYS A 52 -10.20 -6.26 -18.78
CA CYS A 52 -9.67 -5.41 -19.85
C CYS A 52 -9.12 -6.19 -21.04
N LEU A 53 -8.65 -7.42 -20.82
CA LEU A 53 -8.00 -8.26 -21.82
C LEU A 53 -8.92 -9.39 -22.30
N PRO A 54 -8.68 -9.92 -23.52
CA PRO A 54 -9.42 -11.07 -24.04
C PRO A 54 -9.29 -12.31 -23.15
N LEU A 55 -10.41 -13.01 -22.90
CA LEU A 55 -10.46 -14.14 -21.97
C LEU A 55 -9.60 -15.36 -22.40
N HIS A 56 -9.36 -15.53 -23.70
CA HIS A 56 -8.53 -16.63 -24.22
C HIS A 56 -7.05 -16.55 -23.80
N MET A 57 -6.61 -15.41 -23.24
CA MET A 57 -5.26 -15.25 -22.69
C MET A 57 -5.11 -15.87 -21.30
N PHE A 58 -6.22 -16.29 -20.67
CA PHE A 58 -6.26 -16.77 -19.30
C PHE A 58 -6.69 -18.24 -19.27
N PRO A 59 -6.09 -19.05 -18.38
CA PRO A 59 -6.59 -20.39 -18.07
C PRO A 59 -8.08 -20.39 -17.69
N ASP A 60 -8.82 -21.37 -18.20
CA ASP A 60 -10.26 -21.50 -17.98
C ASP A 60 -10.62 -21.48 -16.48
N PHE A 61 -9.82 -22.13 -15.63
CA PHE A 61 -10.07 -22.15 -14.18
C PHE A 61 -10.09 -20.74 -13.54
N LEU A 62 -9.30 -19.79 -14.05
CA LEU A 62 -9.29 -18.40 -13.56
C LEU A 62 -10.50 -17.62 -14.06
N VAL A 63 -10.94 -17.89 -15.28
CA VAL A 63 -12.15 -17.31 -15.86
C VAL A 63 -13.38 -17.81 -15.12
N ASP A 64 -13.43 -19.10 -14.84
CA ASP A 64 -14.48 -19.74 -14.05
C ASP A 64 -14.50 -19.23 -12.62
N LEU A 65 -13.34 -19.07 -11.99
CA LEU A 65 -13.21 -18.50 -10.64
C LEU A 65 -13.79 -17.08 -10.58
N LYS A 66 -13.42 -16.21 -11.53
CA LYS A 66 -13.95 -14.85 -11.62
C LYS A 66 -15.45 -14.83 -11.85
N SER A 67 -15.93 -15.71 -12.74
CA SER A 67 -17.35 -15.84 -13.06
C SER A 67 -18.17 -16.37 -11.89
N TRP A 68 -17.62 -17.33 -11.13
CA TRP A 68 -18.20 -17.83 -9.90
C TRP A 68 -18.28 -16.72 -8.85
N TYR A 69 -17.20 -15.97 -8.63
CA TYR A 69 -17.19 -14.82 -7.71
C TYR A 69 -18.29 -13.80 -8.07
N ALA A 70 -18.39 -13.43 -9.34
CA ALA A 70 -19.36 -12.45 -9.82
C ALA A 70 -20.81 -12.88 -9.52
N ARG A 71 -21.12 -14.17 -9.69
CA ARG A 71 -22.43 -14.75 -9.36
C ARG A 71 -22.67 -14.86 -7.85
N GLU A 72 -21.68 -15.37 -7.12
CA GLU A 72 -21.78 -15.64 -5.69
C GLU A 72 -21.97 -14.35 -4.86
N TYR A 73 -21.33 -13.26 -5.28
CA TYR A 73 -21.40 -11.97 -4.59
C TYR A 73 -22.36 -10.98 -5.26
N GLY A 74 -22.93 -11.33 -6.42
CA GLY A 74 -23.76 -10.41 -7.20
C GLY A 74 -23.00 -9.16 -7.64
N ASP A 75 -21.71 -9.29 -7.91
CA ASP A 75 -20.84 -8.17 -8.25
C ASP A 75 -21.10 -7.72 -9.69
N TYR A 76 -22.08 -6.82 -9.85
CA TYR A 76 -22.48 -6.35 -11.16
C TYR A 76 -21.37 -5.57 -11.88
N LEU A 77 -20.39 -5.00 -11.17
CA LEU A 77 -19.26 -4.30 -11.79
C LEU A 77 -18.41 -5.28 -12.62
N ILE A 78 -18.26 -6.50 -12.12
CA ILE A 78 -17.56 -7.58 -12.82
C ILE A 78 -18.39 -8.16 -13.97
N VAL A 79 -19.71 -8.24 -13.80
CA VAL A 79 -20.64 -8.79 -14.81
C VAL A 79 -20.85 -7.81 -15.96
N GLU A 80 -21.30 -6.59 -15.66
CA GLU A 80 -21.70 -5.57 -16.64
C GLU A 80 -20.51 -4.79 -17.21
N LYS A 81 -19.38 -4.74 -16.48
CA LYS A 81 -18.15 -4.02 -16.85
C LYS A 81 -18.42 -2.59 -17.33
N PRO A 82 -19.04 -1.73 -16.50
CA PRO A 82 -19.29 -0.35 -16.88
C PRO A 82 -17.98 0.38 -17.19
N GLY A 83 -18.01 1.35 -18.12
CA GLY A 83 -16.79 1.97 -18.66
C GLY A 83 -15.89 2.61 -17.59
N PHE A 84 -16.46 3.22 -16.55
CA PHE A 84 -15.68 3.79 -15.44
C PHE A 84 -14.91 2.69 -14.68
N PHE A 85 -15.52 1.52 -14.47
CA PHE A 85 -14.92 0.40 -13.76
C PHE A 85 -13.78 -0.21 -14.57
N VAL A 86 -13.97 -0.38 -15.89
CA VAL A 86 -12.90 -0.79 -16.80
C VAL A 86 -11.74 0.21 -16.75
N GLY A 87 -12.03 1.52 -16.70
CA GLY A 87 -11.03 2.56 -16.49
C GLY A 87 -10.27 2.45 -15.17
N ILE A 88 -10.98 2.14 -14.07
CA ILE A 88 -10.36 1.87 -12.77
C ILE A 88 -9.44 0.64 -12.84
N VAL A 89 -9.86 -0.44 -13.50
CA VAL A 89 -9.02 -1.63 -13.64
C VAL A 89 -7.77 -1.33 -14.49
N TRP A 90 -7.86 -0.50 -15.53
CA TRP A 90 -6.66 -0.02 -16.23
C TRP A 90 -5.72 0.77 -15.33
N LEU A 91 -6.25 1.67 -14.49
CA LEU A 91 -5.46 2.39 -13.50
C LEU A 91 -4.79 1.42 -12.51
N GLU A 92 -5.52 0.38 -12.08
CA GLU A 92 -4.99 -0.66 -11.22
C GLU A 92 -3.81 -1.38 -11.89
N LEU A 93 -3.97 -1.85 -13.12
CA LEU A 93 -2.94 -2.59 -13.84
C LEU A 93 -1.70 -1.74 -14.19
N LEU A 94 -1.90 -0.46 -14.55
CA LEU A 94 -0.82 0.40 -15.03
C LEU A 94 -0.09 1.15 -13.91
N LEU A 95 -0.77 1.47 -12.81
CA LEU A 95 -0.21 2.26 -11.71
C LEU A 95 -0.13 1.45 -10.42
N GLN A 96 -1.23 0.88 -9.97
CA GLN A 96 -1.30 0.27 -8.63
C GLN A 96 -0.52 -1.04 -8.59
N TRP A 97 -0.60 -1.89 -9.61
CA TRP A 97 0.09 -3.17 -9.69
C TRP A 97 1.62 -3.02 -9.72
N PRO A 98 2.24 -2.15 -10.54
CA PRO A 98 3.68 -1.90 -10.44
C PRO A 98 4.09 -1.34 -9.07
N LEU A 99 3.27 -0.47 -8.48
CA LEU A 99 3.51 0.05 -7.13
C LEU A 99 3.37 -1.01 -6.04
N SER A 100 2.49 -2.00 -6.18
CA SER A 100 2.36 -3.09 -5.22
C SER A 100 3.62 -3.95 -5.20
N ILE A 101 4.17 -4.29 -6.38
CA ILE A 101 5.44 -5.01 -6.52
C ILE A 101 6.60 -4.18 -5.94
N ALA A 102 6.65 -2.88 -6.24
CA ALA A 102 7.65 -1.99 -5.66
C ALA A 102 7.54 -1.96 -4.13
N ASN A 103 6.34 -1.85 -3.58
CA ASN A 103 6.12 -1.84 -2.13
C ASN A 103 6.49 -3.18 -1.48
N LEU A 104 6.22 -4.33 -2.10
CA LEU A 104 6.70 -5.65 -1.64
C LEU A 104 8.22 -5.66 -1.48
N TYR A 105 8.93 -5.28 -2.54
CA TYR A 105 10.38 -5.19 -2.50
C TYR A 105 10.85 -4.17 -1.45
N GLY A 106 10.16 -3.03 -1.34
CA GLY A 106 10.45 -1.99 -0.37
C GLY A 106 10.35 -2.47 1.08
N ILE A 107 9.37 -3.32 1.39
CA ILE A 107 9.20 -3.93 2.71
C ILE A 107 10.32 -4.94 2.99
N VAL A 108 10.58 -5.87 2.08
CA VAL A 108 11.61 -6.92 2.25
C VAL A 108 13.00 -6.32 2.36
N ALA A 109 13.34 -5.40 1.46
CA ALA A 109 14.64 -4.74 1.40
C ALA A 109 14.75 -3.50 2.30
N LYS A 110 13.72 -3.20 3.11
CA LYS A 110 13.64 -2.07 4.06
C LYS A 110 14.05 -0.74 3.44
N LYS A 111 13.55 -0.46 2.23
CA LYS A 111 13.90 0.76 1.48
C LYS A 111 13.18 1.98 2.04
N SER A 112 13.87 3.11 2.11
CA SER A 112 13.30 4.37 2.63
C SER A 112 12.20 4.96 1.74
N TRP A 113 12.29 4.77 0.43
CA TRP A 113 11.28 5.23 -0.54
C TRP A 113 9.94 4.50 -0.44
N MET A 114 9.89 3.36 0.27
CA MET A 114 8.66 2.58 0.45
C MET A 114 7.52 3.41 1.04
N LYS A 115 7.83 4.38 1.91
CA LYS A 115 6.81 5.26 2.49
C LYS A 115 6.10 6.10 1.44
N THR A 116 6.87 6.69 0.52
CA THR A 116 6.33 7.52 -0.55
C THR A 116 5.50 6.69 -1.52
N THR A 117 6.00 5.51 -1.92
CA THR A 117 5.26 4.62 -2.82
C THR A 117 4.01 4.01 -2.17
N CYS A 118 4.05 3.74 -0.87
CA CYS A 118 2.90 3.28 -0.09
C CYS A 118 1.84 4.38 0.06
N LEU A 119 2.26 5.63 0.25
CA LEU A 119 1.36 6.79 0.26
C LEU A 119 0.67 6.99 -1.10
N ILE A 120 1.45 7.00 -2.19
CA ILE A 120 0.92 7.15 -3.56
C ILE A 120 -0.08 6.04 -3.87
N TYR A 121 0.29 4.79 -3.58
CA TYR A 121 -0.57 3.63 -3.75
C TYR A 121 -1.88 3.78 -2.94
N GLY A 122 -1.76 4.11 -1.65
CA GLY A 122 -2.90 4.21 -0.74
C GLY A 122 -3.85 5.35 -1.12
N VAL A 123 -3.34 6.50 -1.56
CA VAL A 123 -4.20 7.60 -2.03
C VAL A 123 -4.92 7.21 -3.32
N SER A 124 -4.20 6.64 -4.29
CA SER A 124 -4.79 6.19 -5.55
C SER A 124 -5.88 5.14 -5.32
N THR A 125 -5.61 4.12 -4.50
CA THR A 125 -6.53 3.02 -4.21
C THR A 125 -7.72 3.48 -3.37
N LEU A 126 -7.53 4.47 -2.48
CA LEU A 126 -8.65 5.07 -1.76
C LEU A 126 -9.59 5.81 -2.71
N SER A 127 -9.06 6.58 -3.66
CA SER A 127 -9.87 7.27 -4.66
C SER A 127 -10.70 6.29 -5.51
N THR A 128 -10.11 5.18 -5.95
CA THR A 128 -10.85 4.16 -6.71
C THR A 128 -11.89 3.45 -5.85
N MET A 129 -11.58 3.13 -4.59
CA MET A 129 -12.52 2.53 -3.64
C MET A 129 -13.71 3.44 -3.36
N VAL A 130 -13.50 4.75 -3.19
CA VAL A 130 -14.59 5.72 -3.01
C VAL A 130 -15.48 5.77 -4.24
N ALA A 131 -14.91 5.76 -5.45
CA ALA A 131 -15.68 5.75 -6.68
C ALA A 131 -16.52 4.46 -6.81
N ILE A 132 -15.92 3.29 -6.54
CA ILE A 132 -16.60 1.99 -6.57
C ILE A 132 -17.72 1.96 -5.53
N LEU A 133 -17.45 2.31 -4.28
CA LEU A 133 -18.45 2.30 -3.21
C LEU A 133 -19.58 3.30 -3.47
N GLY A 134 -19.26 4.49 -3.98
CA GLY A 134 -20.25 5.49 -4.36
C GLY A 134 -21.20 4.98 -5.43
N GLU A 135 -20.67 4.33 -6.46
CA GLU A 135 -21.46 3.73 -7.53
C GLU A 135 -22.28 2.53 -7.02
N LEU A 136 -21.68 1.65 -6.22
CA LEU A 136 -22.39 0.53 -5.59
C LEU A 136 -23.59 1.05 -4.80
N MET A 137 -23.38 2.01 -3.89
CA MET A 137 -24.45 2.58 -3.06
C MET A 137 -25.50 3.34 -3.89
N GLY A 138 -25.09 4.07 -4.93
CA GLY A 138 -25.98 4.83 -5.81
C GLY A 138 -26.82 3.97 -6.77
N SER A 139 -26.29 2.83 -7.19
CA SER A 139 -26.95 1.95 -8.18
C SER A 139 -28.18 1.19 -7.65
N GLY A 140 -28.36 1.11 -6.33
CA GLY A 140 -29.39 0.28 -5.70
C GLY A 140 -29.19 -1.24 -5.85
N LYS A 141 -28.09 -1.68 -6.48
CA LYS A 141 -27.73 -3.09 -6.69
C LYS A 141 -26.82 -3.66 -5.59
N THR A 142 -26.57 -2.89 -4.51
CA THR A 142 -25.65 -3.29 -3.44
C THR A 142 -26.28 -4.29 -2.48
N SER A 143 -25.56 -5.37 -2.21
CA SER A 143 -25.85 -6.31 -1.13
C SER A 143 -24.87 -6.10 0.03
N ASP A 144 -25.31 -6.35 1.28
CA ASP A 144 -24.44 -6.36 2.47
C ASP A 144 -23.23 -7.29 2.31
N LYS A 145 -23.42 -8.41 1.61
CA LYS A 145 -22.35 -9.38 1.33
C LYS A 145 -21.27 -8.77 0.44
N LEU A 146 -21.70 -8.08 -0.63
CA LEU A 146 -20.80 -7.40 -1.55
C LEU A 146 -20.05 -6.27 -0.83
N LEU A 147 -20.75 -5.47 -0.04
CA LEU A 147 -20.13 -4.37 0.70
C LEU A 147 -19.06 -4.87 1.69
N LYS A 148 -19.35 -5.96 2.42
CA LYS A 148 -18.40 -6.66 3.30
C LYS A 148 -17.15 -7.15 2.57
N MET A 149 -17.24 -7.47 1.28
CA MET A 149 -16.10 -7.86 0.46
C MET A 149 -15.15 -6.69 0.13
N TYR A 150 -15.69 -5.48 -0.05
CA TYR A 150 -14.88 -4.28 -0.36
C TYR A 150 -14.24 -3.63 0.89
N PHE A 151 -14.81 -3.80 2.08
CA PHE A 151 -14.28 -3.19 3.31
C PHE A 151 -12.83 -3.55 3.66
N PRO A 152 -12.35 -4.80 3.51
CA PRO A 152 -10.95 -5.14 3.71
C PRO A 152 -9.99 -4.30 2.85
N PHE A 153 -10.33 -4.04 1.60
CA PHE A 153 -9.54 -3.20 0.70
C PHE A 153 -9.54 -1.73 1.13
N LEU A 154 -10.67 -1.24 1.66
CA LEU A 154 -10.76 0.09 2.25
C LEU A 154 -9.88 0.20 3.53
N GLY A 155 -9.89 -0.81 4.39
CA GLY A 155 -9.01 -0.85 5.56
C GLY A 155 -7.53 -0.87 5.16
N PHE A 156 -7.19 -1.73 4.18
CA PHE A 156 -5.84 -1.83 3.62
C PHE A 156 -5.35 -0.49 3.05
N THR A 157 -6.18 0.23 2.28
CA THR A 157 -5.76 1.49 1.68
C THR A 157 -5.50 2.59 2.72
N VAL A 158 -6.30 2.62 3.80
CA VAL A 158 -6.06 3.52 4.94
C VAL A 158 -4.76 3.17 5.64
N LEU A 159 -4.48 1.88 5.87
CA LEU A 159 -3.21 1.44 6.44
C LEU A 159 -2.01 1.83 5.57
N ALA A 160 -2.13 1.76 4.24
CA ALA A 160 -1.08 2.17 3.32
C ALA A 160 -0.78 3.68 3.42
N ILE A 161 -1.83 4.51 3.47
CA ILE A 161 -1.70 5.97 3.66
C ILE A 161 -1.01 6.24 5.01
N LEU A 162 -1.51 5.67 6.10
CA LEU A 162 -0.95 5.85 7.43
C LEU A 162 0.53 5.45 7.45
N ARG A 163 0.88 4.32 6.82
CA ARG A 163 2.26 3.85 6.77
C ARG A 163 3.19 4.79 6.00
N GLY A 164 2.66 5.45 4.98
CA GLY A 164 3.38 6.45 4.19
C GLY A 164 3.59 7.79 4.91
N VAL A 165 2.64 8.20 5.76
CA VAL A 165 2.71 9.47 6.50
C VAL A 165 3.50 9.35 7.81
N VAL A 166 3.49 8.18 8.47
CA VAL A 166 4.15 8.01 9.77
C VAL A 166 5.67 8.20 9.65
N PRO A 167 6.26 9.16 10.39
CA PRO A 167 7.71 9.31 10.48
C PRO A 167 8.31 8.06 11.13
N GLN A 168 9.31 7.45 10.50
CA GLN A 168 10.18 6.53 11.24
C GLN A 168 11.32 7.37 11.77
N SER A 169 11.63 7.20 13.06
CA SER A 169 12.86 7.71 13.64
C SER A 169 14.01 7.15 12.81
N ASN A 170 14.50 7.95 11.87
CA ASN A 170 15.70 7.62 11.14
C ASN A 170 16.78 7.53 12.21
N LYS A 171 17.38 6.35 12.43
CA LYS A 171 18.76 6.35 12.88
C LYS A 171 19.48 7.22 11.85
N ALA A 172 19.90 8.40 12.28
CA ALA A 172 20.68 9.29 11.44
C ALA A 172 21.86 8.47 10.96
N SER A 173 21.84 8.08 9.69
CA SER A 173 23.03 7.70 8.96
C SER A 173 23.83 8.98 8.83
N SER A 174 24.56 9.31 9.90
CA SER A 174 25.73 10.16 9.85
C SER A 174 26.80 9.44 9.05
N ASP A 175 26.56 9.28 7.74
CA ASP A 175 27.55 8.71 6.85
C ASP A 175 27.24 9.17 5.42
N LYS A 176 27.65 10.40 5.12
CA LYS A 176 27.98 10.96 3.79
C LYS A 176 28.24 12.47 3.90
N LEU A 177 29.27 12.85 4.64
CA LEU A 177 29.98 14.11 4.37
C LEU A 177 31.46 13.97 4.75
N SER A 178 32.16 13.04 4.11
CA SER A 178 33.61 13.13 3.95
C SER A 178 33.89 13.23 2.45
N ARG A 179 33.76 14.45 1.91
CA ARG A 179 34.47 14.79 0.67
C ARG A 179 35.93 15.00 1.08
N PRO A 180 36.91 14.21 0.59
CA PRO A 180 38.31 14.57 0.76
C PRO A 180 38.56 15.84 -0.06
N MET A 181 38.99 16.91 0.61
CA MET A 181 39.52 18.09 -0.08
C MET A 181 40.77 17.63 -0.85
N MET A 182 40.68 17.65 -2.18
CA MET A 182 41.83 17.47 -3.06
C MET A 182 42.83 18.59 -2.76
N ASP A 183 43.98 18.18 -2.25
CA ASP A 183 45.17 18.99 -2.08
C ASP A 183 45.65 19.50 -3.44
N ARG A 184 45.34 20.75 -3.76
CA ARG A 184 45.77 21.40 -5.00
C ARG A 184 47.17 21.98 -4.79
N LYS A 185 48.17 21.12 -4.98
CA LYS A 185 49.58 21.48 -5.16
C LYS A 185 49.72 22.56 -6.25
N LYS A 186 49.97 23.82 -5.85
CA LYS A 186 50.47 24.86 -6.76
C LYS A 186 51.97 24.66 -6.93
N ARG A 187 52.38 24.46 -8.19
CA ARG A 187 53.74 24.66 -8.68
C ARG A 187 53.63 25.73 -9.78
N ILE A 188 54.73 26.49 -9.96
CA ILE A 188 55.01 27.51 -11.01
C ILE A 188 54.63 28.92 -10.50
N ASP A 189 55.51 29.91 -10.35
CA ASP A 189 56.87 30.15 -10.88
C ASP A 189 57.94 30.34 -9.78
#